data_AF-A0A829QQG2-F1
#
_entry.id   AF-A0A829QQG2-F1
#
_cell.length_a   1.000
_cell.length_b   1.000
_cell.length_c   1.000
_cell.angle_alpha   90.00
_cell.angle_beta   90.00
_cell.angle_gamma   90.00
#
_symmetry.space_group_name_H-M   'P 1'
#
loop_
_entity.id
_entity.type
_entity.pdbx_description
1 polymer ?
#
loop_
_entity_poly.entity_id
_entity_poly.type
_entity_poly.pdbx_seq_one_letter_code
_entity_poly.pdbx_strand_id
1 'polypeptide(L)'
;MDVRAAVREVIASVPGFFGTTRKRTIGVGVDEIVYSQDEIAQRVAAVLPDGLAARGVALVGLPPVECEEPGRRWVRVPVTGQPWVDGEVRIGARGDRVAFVNIPAGLLVQDVPGFAAALMAAHAEATSRRDSAGR
;
A
#
# COMPACT_ATOMS: atom_id res chain seq x y z
N MET A 1 13.01 8.05 6.14
CA MET A 1 12.50 8.29 4.77
C MET A 1 11.13 8.93 4.89
N ASP A 2 10.89 10.06 4.24
CA ASP A 2 9.56 10.70 4.21
C ASP A 2 8.78 10.14 3.01
N VAL A 3 7.86 9.21 3.28
CA VAL A 3 7.01 8.57 2.26
C VAL A 3 6.18 9.63 1.52
N ARG A 4 5.73 10.68 2.21
CA ARG A 4 4.93 11.74 1.61
C ARG A 4 5.76 12.57 0.62
N ALA A 5 7.01 12.86 0.97
CA ALA A 5 7.95 13.51 0.06
C ALA A 5 8.20 12.65 -1.19
N ALA A 6 8.45 11.34 -1.02
CA ALA A 6 8.65 10.43 -2.14
C ALA A 6 7.44 10.37 -3.09
N VAL A 7 6.22 10.26 -2.55
CA VAL A 7 4.98 10.30 -3.36
C VAL A 7 4.87 11.61 -4.13
N ARG A 8 5.11 12.75 -3.47
CA ARG A 8 5.05 14.07 -4.09
C ARG A 8 6.06 14.21 -5.24
N GLU A 9 7.30 13.77 -5.03
CA GLU A 9 8.35 13.83 -6.03
C GLU A 9 8.01 12.99 -7.27
N VAL A 10 7.47 11.79 -7.08
CA VAL A 10 7.06 10.93 -8.19
C VAL A 10 5.96 11.60 -9.01
N ILE A 11 4.91 12.11 -8.35
CA ILE A 11 3.81 12.81 -9.03
C ILE A 11 4.33 14.07 -9.77
N ALA A 12 5.20 14.86 -9.13
CA ALA A 12 5.75 16.07 -9.72
C ALA A 12 6.70 15.81 -10.90
N SER A 13 7.26 14.61 -11.01
CA SER A 13 8.14 14.23 -12.12
C SER A 13 7.39 13.95 -13.42
N VAL A 14 6.05 13.81 -13.39
CA VAL A 14 5.25 13.56 -14.58
C VAL A 14 5.13 14.83 -15.43
N PRO A 15 5.66 14.85 -16.66
CA PRO A 15 5.58 16.04 -17.50
C PRO A 15 4.13 16.34 -17.90
N GLY A 16 3.72 17.61 -17.81
CA GLY A 16 2.39 18.04 -18.23
C GLY A 16 1.25 17.39 -17.45
N PHE A 17 1.52 16.96 -16.21
CA PHE A 17 0.62 16.18 -15.36
C PHE A 17 -0.80 16.74 -15.23
N PHE A 18 -0.93 18.06 -15.03
CA PHE A 18 -2.22 18.75 -14.94
C PHE A 18 -2.61 19.54 -16.20
N GLY A 19 -1.82 19.43 -17.28
CA GLY A 19 -2.04 20.15 -18.53
C GLY A 19 -2.09 21.67 -18.39
N THR A 20 -1.01 22.39 -18.74
CA THR A 20 -1.21 23.75 -19.28
C THR A 20 -0.10 24.14 -20.25
N THR A 21 -0.52 24.29 -21.51
CA THR A 21 0.07 25.02 -22.66
C THR A 21 1.35 24.51 -23.34
N ARG A 22 1.24 24.07 -24.60
CA ARG A 22 2.30 24.24 -25.62
C ARG A 22 2.05 25.55 -26.37
N LYS A 23 2.97 26.51 -26.31
CA LYS A 23 2.96 27.66 -27.22
C LYS A 23 3.32 27.18 -28.63
N ARG A 24 2.43 27.40 -29.61
CA ARG A 24 2.81 27.40 -31.02
C ARG A 24 2.85 28.84 -31.50
N THR A 25 4.03 29.27 -31.91
CA THR A 25 4.20 30.53 -32.62
C THR A 25 3.70 30.33 -34.06
N ILE A 26 2.98 31.35 -34.55
CA ILE A 26 2.50 31.59 -35.92
C ILE A 26 1.16 30.93 -36.28
N GLY A 27 0.07 31.66 -36.01
CA GLY A 27 -1.20 31.58 -36.76
C GLY A 27 -2.34 30.78 -36.13
N VAL A 28 -3.15 31.46 -35.29
CA VAL A 28 -4.55 31.14 -34.92
C VAL A 28 -4.78 29.95 -33.95
N GLY A 29 -5.12 30.28 -32.68
CA GLY A 29 -5.79 29.40 -31.71
C GLY A 29 -4.91 28.84 -30.59
N VAL A 30 -5.34 28.98 -29.32
CA VAL A 30 -4.79 28.23 -28.17
C VAL A 30 -5.69 27.03 -27.94
N ASP A 31 -5.20 25.82 -28.16
CA ASP A 31 -5.90 24.60 -27.75
C ASP A 31 -5.55 24.30 -26.28
N GLU A 32 -6.52 24.49 -25.39
CA GLU A 32 -6.43 24.04 -24.01
C GLU A 32 -6.75 22.54 -23.96
N ILE A 33 -5.75 21.72 -23.65
CA ILE A 33 -5.95 20.30 -23.41
C ILE A 33 -6.34 20.12 -21.94
N VAL A 34 -7.63 19.98 -21.70
CA VAL A 34 -8.19 19.65 -20.38
C VAL A 34 -8.27 18.12 -20.26
N TYR A 35 -7.48 17.54 -19.36
CA TYR A 35 -7.60 16.13 -19.02
C TYR A 35 -8.75 15.90 -18.04
N SER A 36 -9.49 14.82 -18.26
CA SER A 36 -10.45 14.31 -17.30
C SER A 36 -9.76 13.79 -16.04
N GLN A 37 -10.51 13.68 -14.93
CA GLN A 37 -9.99 13.12 -13.68
C GLN A 37 -9.51 11.67 -13.85
N ASP A 38 -10.19 10.90 -14.69
CA ASP A 38 -9.84 9.51 -14.98
C ASP A 38 -8.49 9.41 -15.71
N GLU A 39 -8.26 10.25 -16.73
CA GLU A 39 -6.97 10.30 -17.43
C GLU A 39 -5.82 10.70 -16.51
N ILE A 40 -6.06 11.63 -15.58
CA ILE A 40 -5.06 11.99 -14.57
C ILE A 40 -4.79 10.80 -13.63
N ALA A 41 -5.84 10.12 -13.16
CA ALA A 41 -5.70 8.96 -12.28
C ALA A 41 -4.92 7.82 -12.95
N GLN A 42 -5.21 7.52 -14.21
CA GLN A 42 -4.49 6.53 -15.01
C GLN A 42 -3.01 6.89 -15.14
N ARG A 43 -2.68 8.17 -15.38
CA ARG A 43 -1.28 8.63 -15.46
C ARG A 43 -0.54 8.48 -14.14
N VAL A 44 -1.18 8.80 -13.00
CA VAL A 44 -0.60 8.55 -11.68
C VAL A 44 -0.34 7.07 -11.47
N ALA A 45 -1.36 6.24 -11.71
CA ALA A 45 -1.28 4.81 -11.50
C ALA A 45 -0.17 4.16 -12.33
N ALA A 46 0.11 4.69 -13.52
CA ALA A 46 1.18 4.21 -14.40
C ALA A 46 2.61 4.53 -13.90
N VAL A 47 2.81 5.65 -13.20
CA VAL A 47 4.17 6.07 -12.78
C VAL A 47 4.48 5.82 -11.31
N LEU A 48 3.44 5.77 -10.47
CA LEU A 48 3.60 5.81 -9.03
C LEU A 48 4.28 4.54 -8.49
N PRO A 49 3.90 3.31 -8.90
CA PRO A 49 4.53 2.10 -8.39
C PRO A 49 6.04 2.06 -8.67
N ASP A 50 6.43 2.24 -9.93
CA ASP A 50 7.84 2.18 -10.33
C ASP A 50 8.66 3.33 -9.74
N GLY A 51 8.08 4.54 -9.72
CA GLY A 51 8.72 5.72 -9.16
C GLY A 51 8.96 5.64 -7.64
N LEU A 52 8.05 4.97 -6.92
CA LEU A 52 8.18 4.68 -5.49
C LEU A 52 9.22 3.58 -5.25
N ALA A 53 9.19 2.50 -6.04
CA ALA A 53 10.16 1.42 -5.94
C ALA A 53 11.60 1.91 -6.15
N ALA A 54 11.82 2.80 -7.13
CA ALA A 54 13.12 3.43 -7.39
C ALA A 54 13.64 4.28 -6.22
N ARG A 55 12.76 4.72 -5.32
CA ARG A 55 13.09 5.47 -4.10
C ARG A 55 13.15 4.58 -2.85
N GLY A 56 13.07 3.26 -3.00
CA GLY A 56 13.06 2.32 -1.88
C GLY A 56 11.73 2.25 -1.13
N VAL A 57 10.64 2.74 -1.72
CA VAL A 57 9.29 2.65 -1.16
C VAL A 57 8.58 1.46 -1.82
N ALA A 58 8.20 0.46 -1.02
CA ALA A 58 7.36 -0.64 -1.49
C ALA A 58 5.87 -0.29 -1.31
N LEU A 59 5.08 -0.41 -2.37
CA LEU A 59 3.63 -0.44 -2.28
C LEU A 59 3.17 -1.87 -1.99
N VAL A 60 2.35 -2.04 -0.95
CA VAL A 60 1.86 -3.35 -0.54
C VAL A 60 0.35 -3.28 -0.29
N GLY A 61 -0.39 -4.19 -0.92
CA GLY A 61 -1.80 -4.40 -0.61
C GLY A 61 -1.93 -5.04 0.76
N LEU A 62 -2.76 -4.46 1.63
CA LEU A 62 -2.99 -5.04 2.95
C LEU A 62 -4.04 -6.16 2.84
N PRO A 63 -3.70 -7.40 3.24
CA PRO A 63 -4.69 -8.48 3.32
C PRO A 63 -5.79 -8.13 4.34
N PRO A 64 -6.98 -8.70 4.18
CA PRO A 64 -8.08 -8.48 5.13
C PRO A 64 -7.74 -9.03 6.51
N VAL A 65 -8.27 -8.39 7.54
CA VAL A 65 -8.22 -8.91 8.91
C VAL A 65 -9.48 -9.73 9.18
N GLU A 66 -9.29 -11.01 9.45
CA GLU A 66 -10.34 -11.91 9.91
C GLU A 66 -10.64 -11.67 11.39
N CYS A 67 -11.91 -11.76 11.75
CA CYS A 67 -12.40 -11.60 13.11
C CYS A 67 -13.37 -12.74 13.44
N GLU A 68 -13.16 -13.43 14.55
CA GLU A 68 -14.07 -14.45 15.10
C GLU A 68 -14.41 -14.12 16.55
N GLU A 69 -15.63 -14.50 16.95
CA GLU A 69 -16.07 -14.40 18.33
C GLU A 69 -15.51 -15.54 19.19
N PRO A 70 -14.96 -15.27 20.39
CA PRO A 70 -14.83 -13.96 21.04
C PRO A 70 -13.49 -13.27 20.69
N GLY A 71 -13.56 -12.17 19.92
CA GLY A 71 -12.50 -11.17 19.77
C GLY A 71 -11.16 -11.63 19.18
N ARG A 72 -11.10 -12.83 18.60
CA ARG A 72 -9.90 -13.33 17.93
C ARG A 72 -9.78 -12.65 16.58
N ARG A 73 -8.61 -12.09 16.31
CA ARG A 73 -8.35 -11.37 15.07
C ARG A 73 -7.04 -11.84 14.49
N TRP A 74 -7.03 -12.12 13.20
CA TRP A 74 -5.82 -12.59 12.54
C TRP A 74 -5.81 -12.20 11.08
N VAL A 75 -4.63 -12.30 10.51
CA VAL A 75 -4.38 -12.08 9.09
C VAL A 75 -3.72 -13.34 8.56
N ARG A 76 -4.28 -13.91 7.49
CA ARG A 76 -3.68 -15.08 6.85
C ARG A 76 -2.47 -14.70 6.02
N VAL A 77 -1.50 -15.59 6.03
CA VAL A 77 -0.22 -15.48 5.33
C VAL A 77 -0.02 -16.78 4.57
N PRO A 78 -0.23 -16.78 3.24
CA PRO A 78 0.17 -17.90 2.42
C PRO A 78 1.69 -18.10 2.52
N VAL A 79 2.14 -19.27 2.95
CA VAL A 79 3.57 -19.61 3.07
C VAL A 79 3.91 -20.67 2.04
N THR A 80 4.75 -20.34 1.05
CA THR A 80 5.07 -21.27 -0.04
C THR A 80 5.71 -22.57 0.45
N GLY A 81 6.51 -22.50 1.52
CA GLY A 81 7.14 -23.66 2.13
C GLY A 81 6.20 -24.59 2.92
N GLN A 82 4.96 -24.18 3.15
CA GLN A 82 3.95 -24.94 3.92
C GLN A 82 2.56 -24.84 3.26
N PRO A 83 2.38 -25.27 2.00
CA PRO A 83 1.14 -25.05 1.25
C PRO A 83 -0.10 -25.76 1.81
N TRP A 84 0.07 -26.69 2.76
CA TRP A 84 -1.02 -27.40 3.43
C TRP A 84 -1.59 -26.66 4.65
N VAL A 85 -0.97 -25.56 5.08
CA VAL A 85 -1.44 -24.77 6.23
C VAL A 85 -1.10 -23.30 6.04
N ASP A 86 -2.08 -22.43 6.24
CA ASP A 86 -1.80 -21.00 6.24
C ASP A 86 -1.02 -20.58 7.49
N GLY A 87 -0.05 -19.71 7.29
CA GLY A 87 0.53 -18.92 8.37
C GLY A 87 -0.46 -17.86 8.84
N GLU A 88 -0.35 -17.44 10.10
CA GLU A 88 -1.22 -16.41 10.65
C GLU A 88 -0.43 -15.39 11.47
N VAL A 89 -0.80 -14.12 11.31
CA VAL A 89 -0.47 -13.04 12.23
C VAL A 89 -1.69 -12.76 13.10
N ARG A 90 -1.66 -13.17 14.36
CA ARG A 90 -2.77 -12.98 15.31
C ARG A 90 -2.58 -11.71 16.11
N ILE A 91 -3.63 -10.91 16.24
CA ILE A 91 -3.67 -9.71 17.07
C ILE A 91 -4.15 -10.10 18.47
N GLY A 92 -3.39 -9.76 19.51
CA GLY A 92 -3.82 -9.96 20.88
C GLY A 92 -5.13 -9.23 21.19
N ALA A 93 -5.88 -9.69 22.19
CA ALA A 93 -7.18 -9.10 22.56
C ALA A 93 -7.09 -7.58 22.82
N ARG A 94 -5.98 -7.12 23.43
CA ARG A 94 -5.72 -5.70 23.71
C ARG A 94 -5.12 -4.92 22.53
N GLY A 95 -4.77 -5.58 21.43
CA GLY A 95 -4.11 -4.95 20.28
C GLY A 95 -2.70 -4.40 20.59
N ASP A 96 -2.04 -4.90 21.62
CA ASP A 96 -0.69 -4.48 22.05
C ASP A 96 0.42 -5.42 21.56
N ARG A 97 0.05 -6.61 21.08
CA ARG A 97 0.97 -7.66 20.65
C ARG A 97 0.45 -8.39 19.42
N VAL A 98 1.38 -8.90 18.62
CA VAL A 98 1.12 -9.86 17.55
C VAL A 98 1.76 -11.21 17.90
N ALA A 99 1.11 -12.30 17.53
CA ALA A 99 1.64 -13.65 17.62
C ALA A 99 1.69 -14.28 16.24
N PHE A 100 2.72 -15.10 15.98
CA PHE A 100 2.90 -15.80 14.72
C PHE A 100 2.55 -17.26 14.90
N VAL A 101 1.67 -17.78 14.04
CA VAL A 101 1.20 -19.17 14.09
C VAL A 101 1.45 -19.80 12.74
N ASN A 102 2.03 -21.00 12.73
CA ASN A 102 2.43 -21.71 11.51
C ASN A 102 3.33 -20.88 10.57
N ILE A 103 4.09 -19.94 11.14
CA ILE A 103 5.14 -19.21 10.43
C ILE A 103 6.47 -19.87 10.76
N PRO A 104 7.22 -20.39 9.77
CA PRO A 104 8.52 -21.00 10.02
C PRO A 104 9.53 -19.97 10.53
N ALA A 105 10.50 -20.42 11.33
CA ALA A 105 11.57 -19.57 11.84
C ALA A 105 12.43 -18.94 10.71
N GLY A 106 12.51 -19.63 9.57
CA GLY A 106 13.07 -19.10 8.33
C GLY A 106 12.01 -19.05 7.24
N LEU A 107 11.83 -17.87 6.63
CA LEU A 107 10.95 -17.68 5.48
C LEU A 107 11.76 -17.65 4.19
N LEU A 108 11.18 -18.19 3.11
CA LEU A 108 11.71 -17.97 1.78
C LEU A 108 11.61 -16.48 1.46
N VAL A 109 12.60 -15.93 0.77
CA VAL A 109 12.66 -14.49 0.44
C VAL A 109 11.40 -14.03 -0.30
N GLN A 110 10.81 -14.89 -1.14
CA GLN A 110 9.58 -14.62 -1.86
C GLN A 110 8.32 -14.50 -0.99
N ASP A 111 8.31 -15.11 0.20
CA ASP A 111 7.18 -15.06 1.13
C ASP A 111 7.24 -13.81 2.03
N VAL A 112 8.41 -13.15 2.11
CA VAL A 112 8.65 -11.98 2.97
C VAL A 112 7.67 -10.83 2.70
N PRO A 113 7.37 -10.43 1.44
CA PRO A 113 6.42 -9.35 1.19
C PRO A 113 5.01 -9.67 1.70
N GLY A 114 4.54 -10.90 1.52
CA GLY A 114 3.23 -11.34 2.00
C GLY A 114 3.15 -11.33 3.53
N PHE A 115 4.19 -11.81 4.20
CA PHE A 115 4.27 -11.76 5.66
C PHE A 115 4.35 -10.31 6.19
N ALA A 116 5.15 -9.45 5.55
CA ALA A 116 5.23 -8.03 5.90
C ALA A 116 3.87 -7.32 5.72
N ALA A 117 3.15 -7.60 4.63
CA ALA A 117 1.81 -7.07 4.39
C ALA A 117 0.86 -7.42 5.53
N ALA A 118 0.91 -8.67 6.01
CA ALA A 118 0.06 -9.13 7.10
C ALA A 118 0.40 -8.45 8.45
N LEU A 119 1.67 -8.22 8.74
CA LEU A 119 2.10 -7.45 9.91
C LEU A 119 1.57 -6.01 9.85
N MET A 120 1.66 -5.38 8.67
CA MET A 120 1.16 -4.02 8.46
C MET A 120 -0.37 -3.94 8.57
N ALA A 121 -1.10 -4.93 8.06
CA ALA A 121 -2.55 -5.04 8.22
C ALA A 121 -2.95 -5.19 9.69
N ALA A 122 -2.25 -6.07 10.42
CA ALA A 122 -2.46 -6.26 11.86
C ALA A 122 -2.18 -4.97 12.66
N HIS A 123 -1.12 -4.23 12.30
CA HIS A 123 -0.81 -2.96 12.92
C HIS A 123 -1.90 -1.91 12.68
N ALA A 124 -2.34 -1.74 11.42
CA ALA A 124 -3.37 -0.77 11.05
C ALA A 124 -4.71 -1.02 11.78
N GLU A 125 -5.12 -2.27 11.90
CA GLU A 125 -6.33 -2.65 12.67
C GLU A 125 -6.17 -2.33 14.17
N ALA A 126 -4.99 -2.61 14.74
CA ALA A 126 -4.73 -2.33 16.15
C ALA A 126 -4.73 -0.83 16.46
N THR A 127 -4.18 0.00 15.58
CA THR A 127 -4.13 1.47 15.78
C THR A 127 -5.48 2.12 15.55
N SER A 128 -6.22 1.72 14.52
CA SER A 128 -7.56 2.25 14.22
C SER A 128 -8.51 2.12 15.41
N ARG A 129 -8.43 1.00 16.14
CA ARG A 129 -9.24 0.77 17.35
C ARG A 129 -8.83 1.60 18.55
N ARG A 130 -7.55 1.93 18.70
CA ARG A 130 -7.12 2.84 19.78
C ARG A 130 -7.71 4.22 19.59
N ASP A 131 -7.75 4.69 18.33
CA ASP A 131 -8.33 5.99 17.99
C ASP A 131 -9.85 6.03 18.17
N SER A 132 -10.54 4.89 18.09
CA SER A 132 -11.98 4.78 18.36
C SER A 132 -12.32 4.60 19.84
N ALA A 133 -11.44 3.97 20.63
CA ALA A 133 -11.62 3.82 22.09
C ALA A 133 -11.23 5.09 22.89
N GLY A 134 -10.49 6.00 22.27
CA GLY A 134 -10.10 7.30 22.84
C GLY A 134 -11.02 8.48 22.51
N ARG A 135 -12.16 8.24 21.85
CA ARG A 135 -13.20 9.25 21.60
C ARG A 135 -14.42 9.04 22.49
#